data_AF-A0AA40WEM5-F1
#
_entry.id   AF-A0AA40WEM5-F1
#
_cell.length_a   1.000
_cell.length_b   1.000
_cell.length_c   1.000
_cell.angle_alpha   90.00
_cell.angle_beta   90.00
_cell.angle_gamma   90.00
#
_symmetry.space_group_name_H-M   'P 1'
#
loop_
_entity.id
_entity.type
_entity.pdbx_description
1 polymer ?
#
loop_
_entity_poly.entity_id
_entity_poly.type
_entity_poly.pdbx_seq_one_letter_code
_entity_poly.pdbx_strand_id
1 'polypeptide(L)' 'MKQALTYQDGSSNKFWNIEVTGNSFTVTYGKIGTAG' A
#
# COMPACT_ATOMS: atom_id res chain seq x y z
N MET A 1 8.66 -10.50 4.03
CA MET A 1 7.26 -10.77 3.62
C MET A 1 6.75 -9.55 2.86
N LYS A 2 6.01 -9.72 1.76
CA LYS A 2 5.42 -8.61 1.01
C LYS A 2 3.90 -8.78 0.95
N GLN A 3 3.16 -7.77 1.39
CA GLN A 3 1.69 -7.74 1.35
C GLN A 3 1.21 -6.52 0.57
N ALA A 4 0.28 -6.73 -0.36
CA ALA A 4 -0.39 -5.67 -1.09
C ALA A 4 -1.86 -5.62 -0.67
N LEU A 5 -2.36 -4.41 -0.45
CA LEU A 5 -3.76 -4.13 -0.11
C LEU A 5 -4.29 -3.04 -1.02
N THR A 6 -5.57 -3.16 -1.38
CA THR A 6 -6.29 -2.16 -2.16
C THR A 6 -7.62 -1.84 -1.50
N TYR A 7 -8.04 -0.58 -1.63
CA TYR A 7 -9.36 -0.12 -1.19
C TYR A 7 -10.02 0.67 -2.30
N GLN A 8 -11.19 0.23 -2.74
CA GLN A 8 -11.97 0.85 -3.79
C GLN A 8 -13.41 0.99 -3.34
N ASP A 9 -13.82 2.23 -3.07
CA ASP A 9 -15.18 2.58 -2.68
C ASP A 9 -15.44 4.07 -2.90
N GLY A 10 -16.58 4.41 -3.51
CA GLY A 10 -16.92 5.77 -3.91
C GLY A 10 -15.81 6.44 -4.74
N SER A 11 -15.31 7.59 -4.24
CA SER A 11 -14.17 8.31 -4.84
C SER A 11 -12.80 7.82 -4.37
N SER A 12 -12.77 6.86 -3.44
CA SER A 12 -11.53 6.29 -2.91
C SER A 12 -11.04 5.17 -3.80
N ASN A 13 -9.79 5.28 -4.22
CA ASN A 13 -9.06 4.25 -4.96
C ASN A 13 -7.62 4.26 -4.47
N LYS A 14 -7.31 3.44 -3.45
CA LYS A 14 -6.08 3.52 -2.66
C LYS A 14 -5.33 2.20 -2.63
N PHE A 15 -4.02 2.27 -2.42
CA PHE A 15 -3.16 1.11 -2.23
C PHE A 15 -2.29 1.24 -0.97
N TRP A 16 -1.87 0.09 -0.46
CA TRP A 16 -0.80 -0.05 0.51
C TRP A 16 0.08 -1.24 0.13
N ASN A 17 1.38 -1.03 0.11
CA ASN A 17 2.40 -2.05 -0.06
C ASN A 17 3.21 -2.11 1.24
N ILE A 18 3.22 -3.27 1.87
CA ILE A 18 3.90 -3.51 3.14
C ILE A 18 5.04 -4.50 2.87
N GLU A 19 6.26 -4.08 3.17
CA GLU A 19 7.46 -4.88 3.03
C GLU A 19 8.13 -5.04 4.39
N VAL A 20 8.24 -6.28 4.87
CA VAL A 20 8.85 -6.62 6.15
C VAL A 20 10.21 -7.27 5.92
N THR A 21 11.24 -6.68 6.54
CA THR A 21 12.63 -7.12 6.52
C THR A 21 13.16 -7.19 7.95
N GLY A 22 13.32 -8.41 8.48
CA GLY A 22 13.71 -8.64 9.87
C GLY A 22 12.67 -8.06 10.83
N ASN A 23 13.12 -7.16 11.72
CA ASN A 23 12.28 -6.45 12.70
C ASN A 23 11.77 -5.09 12.20
N SER A 24 12.01 -4.76 10.93
CA SER A 24 11.60 -3.49 10.32
C SER A 24 10.57 -3.72 9.23
N PHE A 25 9.70 -2.74 9.02
CA PHE A 25 8.78 -2.73 7.90
C PHE A 25 8.69 -1.35 7.24
N THR A 26 8.51 -1.36 5.94
CA THR A 26 8.27 -0.17 5.11
C THR A 26 6.85 -0.25 4.56
N VAL A 27 6.11 0.85 4.66
CA VAL A 27 4.77 0.98 4.07
C VAL A 27 4.79 2.08 3.02
N THR A 28 4.51 1.71 1.77
CA THR A 28 4.25 2.65 0.68
C THR A 28 2.76 2.66 0.40
N TYR A 29 2.12 3.82 0.45
CA TYR A 29 0.68 3.94 0.29
C TYR A 29 0.33 5.13 -0.58
N GLY A 30 -0.86 5.09 -1.18
CA GLY A 30 -1.24 6.16 -2.07
C GLY A 30 -2.55 5.99 -2.81
N LYS A 31 -2.84 6.91 -3.72
CA LYS A 31 -3.90 6.73 -4.72
C LYS A 31 -3.41 5.75 -5.79
N ILE A 32 -4.25 4.79 -6.17
CA ILE A 32 -3.88 3.86 -7.26
C ILE A 32 -3.67 4.66 -8.55
N GLY A 33 -2.52 4.45 -9.18
CA GLY A 33 -2.07 5.16 -10.39
C GLY A 33 -1.16 6.37 -10.13
N THR A 34 -0.88 6.71 -8.87
CA THR A 34 0.16 7.70 -8.50
C THR A 34 1.38 6.99 -7.89
N ALA A 35 2.50 7.71 -7.76
CA ALA A 35 3.70 7.20 -7.06
C ALA A 35 3.49 7.05 -5.54
N GLY A 36 2.44 7.71 -5.04
CA GLY A 36 1.97 7.84 -3.66
C GLY A 36 0.80 8.81 -3.67
#